data_AF-K9F9Y1-F1
#
_entry.id   AF-K9F9Y1-F1
#
_cell.length_a   1.000
_cell.length_b   1.000
_cell.length_c   1.000
_cell.angle_alpha   90.00
_cell.angle_beta   90.00
_cell.angle_gamma   90.00
#
_symmetry.space_group_name_H-M   'P 1'
#
loop_
_entity.id
_entity.type
_entity.pdbx_description
1 polymer ?
#
loop_
_entity_poly.entity_id
_entity_poly.type
_entity_poly.pdbx_seq_one_letter_code
_entity_poly.pdbx_strand_id
1 'polypeptide(L)'
;MVLFGILQAYMRPLGVATTLISVDDESGPQLYKCDPAGYFVGYKATASGPKQQEALNYLEKKLKNKDAAAGSWEEVVELGITALSNVLSVDFKKHEIEIGIVGGPRADGEEGTTTAFRALTEEEIDERLQAIAEKD
;
A
#
# COMPACT_ATOMS: atom_id res chain seq x y z
N MET A 1 -2.21 -18.36 -34.46
CA MET A 1 -1.69 -17.01 -34.73
C MET A 1 -1.58 -16.29 -33.40
N VAL A 2 -0.41 -16.33 -32.76
CA VAL A 2 -0.15 -15.64 -31.50
C VAL A 2 0.25 -14.22 -31.89
N LEU A 3 -0.67 -13.27 -31.70
CA LEU A 3 -0.36 -11.86 -31.87
C LEU A 3 0.28 -11.39 -30.55
N PHE A 4 1.61 -11.41 -30.49
CA PHE A 4 2.32 -10.63 -29.48
C PHE A 4 2.01 -9.15 -29.75
N GLY A 5 1.33 -8.50 -28.81
CA GLY A 5 1.11 -7.06 -28.84
C GLY A 5 2.47 -6.37 -28.98
N ILE A 6 2.65 -5.67 -30.09
CA ILE A 6 3.90 -4.98 -30.42
C ILE A 6 3.99 -3.79 -29.47
N LEU A 7 4.77 -3.93 -28.39
CA LEU A 7 5.48 -2.80 -27.80
C LEU A 7 6.15 -2.08 -28.98
N GLN A 8 5.73 -0.86 -29.25
CA GLN A 8 6.26 -0.06 -30.35
C GLN A 8 7.79 -0.12 -30.31
N ALA A 9 8.43 -0.66 -31.35
CA ALA A 9 9.84 -1.05 -31.36
C ALA A 9 10.84 0.12 -31.18
N TYR A 10 10.34 1.33 -30.96
CA TYR A 10 11.10 2.57 -30.81
C TYR A 10 11.15 3.07 -29.35
N MET A 11 10.39 2.49 -28.43
CA MET A 11 10.27 2.96 -27.05
C MET A 11 10.82 1.94 -26.06
N ARG A 12 11.67 2.40 -25.13
CA ARG A 12 12.10 1.59 -23.98
C ARG A 12 10.91 1.46 -23.01
N PRO A 13 10.48 0.24 -22.63
CA PRO A 13 9.45 0.08 -21.60
C PRO A 13 9.88 0.75 -20.30
N LEU A 14 8.94 1.37 -19.60
CA LEU A 14 9.18 1.90 -18.26
C LEU A 14 9.34 0.70 -17.32
N GLY A 15 10.55 0.50 -16.79
CA GLY A 15 10.85 -0.57 -15.84
C GLY A 15 10.31 -0.30 -14.43
N VAL A 16 9.05 0.14 -14.33
CA VAL A 16 8.39 0.54 -13.09
C VAL A 16 7.09 -0.23 -12.95
N ALA A 17 6.86 -0.84 -11.79
CA ALA A 17 5.55 -1.33 -11.41
C ALA A 17 4.82 -0.21 -10.67
N THR A 18 3.70 0.26 -11.20
CA THR A 18 2.94 1.38 -10.62
C THR A 18 1.82 0.83 -9.75
N THR A 19 1.76 1.28 -8.50
CA THR A 19 0.64 0.99 -7.60
C THR A 19 -0.24 2.22 -7.49
N LEU A 20 -1.53 2.08 -7.78
CA LEU A 20 -2.54 3.12 -7.73
C LEU A 20 -3.46 2.83 -6.55
N ILE A 21 -3.73 3.86 -5.74
CA ILE A 21 -4.63 3.80 -4.60
C ILE A 21 -5.67 4.90 -4.73
N SER A 22 -6.93 4.56 -4.48
CA SER A 22 -8.04 5.52 -4.49
C SER A 22 -9.19 5.03 -3.62
N VAL A 23 -10.09 5.94 -3.26
CA VAL A 23 -11.38 5.60 -2.65
C VAL A 23 -12.45 6.11 -3.61
N ASP A 24 -13.30 5.20 -4.07
CA ASP A 24 -14.43 5.46 -4.94
C ASP A 24 -15.73 5.46 -4.13
N ASP A 25 -16.67 6.33 -4.48
CA ASP A 25 -17.92 6.50 -3.72
C ASP A 25 -18.85 5.29 -3.86
N GLU A 26 -18.83 4.60 -5.01
CA GLU A 26 -19.69 3.43 -5.28
C GLU A 26 -18.97 2.11 -4.94
N SER A 27 -17.67 2.03 -5.25
CA SER A 27 -16.88 0.81 -5.20
C SER A 27 -15.97 0.72 -3.97
N GLY A 28 -15.92 1.76 -3.14
CA GLY A 28 -15.08 1.82 -1.94
C GLY A 28 -13.58 1.92 -2.23
N PRO A 29 -12.70 1.50 -1.30
CA PRO A 29 -11.26 1.52 -1.48
C PRO A 29 -10.80 0.61 -2.63
N GLN A 30 -9.98 1.15 -3.52
CA GLN A 30 -9.45 0.49 -4.70
C GLN A 30 -7.92 0.53 -4.69
N LEU A 31 -7.31 -0.63 -5.01
CA LEU A 31 -5.86 -0.79 -5.11
C LEU A 31 -5.54 -1.55 -6.40
N TYR A 32 -4.87 -0.88 -7.33
CA TYR A 32 -4.48 -1.46 -8.61
C TYR A 32 -2.97 -1.46 -8.76
N LYS A 33 -2.41 -2.54 -9.31
CA LYS A 33 -1.00 -2.60 -9.70
C LYS A 33 -0.91 -2.80 -11.19
N CYS A 34 -0.14 -1.94 -11.85
CA CYS A 34 0.15 -1.98 -13.28
C CYS A 34 1.61 -2.41 -13.49
N ASP A 35 1.82 -3.44 -14.31
CA ASP A 35 3.14 -3.92 -14.67
C ASP A 35 3.66 -3.25 -15.96
N PRO A 36 4.99 -3.29 -16.21
CA PRO A 36 5.58 -2.75 -17.43
C PRO A 36 5.05 -3.35 -18.75
N ALA A 37 4.37 -4.50 -18.69
CA ALA A 37 3.76 -5.15 -19.86
C ALA A 37 2.38 -4.58 -20.20
N GLY A 38 1.85 -3.66 -19.38
CA GLY A 38 0.53 -3.06 -19.54
C GLY A 38 -0.60 -3.90 -18.94
N TYR A 39 -0.27 -4.89 -18.10
CA TYR A 39 -1.24 -5.66 -17.34
C TYR A 39 -1.54 -4.97 -16.02
N PHE A 40 -2.83 -4.79 -15.71
CA PHE A 40 -3.28 -4.21 -14.45
C PHE A 40 -4.28 -5.14 -13.76
N VAL A 41 -4.14 -5.28 -12.44
CA VAL A 41 -5.00 -6.12 -11.59
C VAL A 41 -5.34 -5.39 -10.31
N GLY A 42 -6.58 -5.59 -9.84
CA GLY A 42 -7.04 -5.15 -8.52
C GLY A 42 -6.54 -6.09 -7.42
N TYR A 43 -6.02 -5.52 -6.35
CA TYR A 43 -5.46 -6.25 -5.20
C TYR A 43 -6.17 -5.83 -3.91
N LYS A 44 -6.28 -6.74 -2.95
CA LYS A 44 -6.66 -6.40 -1.57
C LYS A 44 -5.49 -5.82 -0.78
N ALA A 45 -4.31 -6.37 -1.03
CA ALA A 45 -3.02 -5.83 -0.61
C ALA A 45 -1.97 -6.29 -1.62
N THR A 46 -0.96 -5.45 -1.85
CA THR A 46 0.10 -5.75 -2.82
C THR A 46 1.43 -5.19 -2.32
N ALA A 47 2.51 -5.79 -2.78
CA ALA A 47 3.87 -5.32 -2.54
C ALA A 47 4.64 -5.25 -3.85
N SER A 48 5.59 -4.34 -3.94
CA SER A 48 6.45 -4.16 -5.11
C SER A 48 7.88 -3.92 -4.63
N GLY A 49 8.85 -4.53 -5.30
CA GLY A 49 10.27 -4.39 -4.99
C GLY A 49 10.94 -5.69 -4.53
N PRO A 50 12.13 -5.60 -3.92
CA PRO A 50 12.84 -6.75 -3.37
C PRO A 50 11.97 -7.47 -2.33
N LYS A 51 12.03 -8.81 -2.32
CA LYS A 51 11.25 -9.66 -1.40
C LYS A 51 9.71 -9.50 -1.50
N GLN A 52 9.20 -9.13 -2.67
CA GLN A 52 7.75 -9.00 -2.86
C GLN A 52 6.99 -10.30 -2.57
N GLN A 53 7.58 -11.47 -2.84
CA GLN A 53 6.91 -12.76 -2.64
C GLN A 53 6.68 -13.02 -1.14
N GLU A 54 7.68 -12.74 -0.31
CA GLU A 54 7.60 -12.86 1.13
C GLU A 54 6.57 -11.89 1.72
N ALA A 55 6.54 -10.65 1.22
CA ALA A 55 5.55 -9.65 1.62
C ALA A 55 4.12 -10.08 1.26
N LEU A 56 3.89 -10.58 0.04
CA LEU A 56 2.59 -11.12 -0.37
C LEU A 56 2.17 -12.30 0.51
N ASN A 57 3.08 -13.25 0.77
CA ASN A 57 2.80 -14.38 1.65
C ASN A 57 2.43 -13.95 3.09
N TYR A 58 3.05 -12.88 3.60
CA TYR A 58 2.72 -12.31 4.91
C TYR A 58 1.31 -11.70 4.91
N LEU A 59 1.03 -10.86 3.90
CA LEU A 59 -0.26 -10.19 3.73
C LEU A 59 -1.40 -11.20 3.54
N GLU A 60 -1.20 -12.25 2.73
CA GLU A 60 -2.18 -13.32 2.53
C GLU A 60 -2.56 -14.04 3.83
N LYS A 61 -1.59 -14.26 4.73
CA LYS A 61 -1.84 -14.86 6.04
C LYS A 61 -2.65 -13.93 6.95
N LYS A 62 -2.34 -12.63 6.95
CA LYS A 62 -3.00 -11.62 7.80
C LYS A 62 -4.38 -11.22 7.30
N LEU A 63 -4.59 -11.22 5.99
CA LEU A 63 -5.85 -10.88 5.32
C LEU A 63 -6.68 -12.11 4.95
N LYS A 64 -6.28 -13.30 5.41
CA LYS A 64 -6.99 -14.55 5.10
C LYS A 64 -8.47 -14.42 5.48
N ASN A 65 -9.35 -14.68 4.50
CA ASN A 65 -10.81 -14.59 4.63
C ASN A 65 -11.33 -13.16 4.93
N LYS A 66 -10.55 -12.12 4.67
CA LYS A 66 -11.01 -10.72 4.75
C LYS A 66 -11.01 -10.07 3.36
N ASP A 67 -11.95 -9.16 3.15
CA ASP A 67 -12.00 -8.37 1.91
C ASP A 67 -11.10 -7.14 1.94
N ALA A 68 -10.85 -6.61 3.14
CA ALA A 68 -9.89 -5.55 3.41
C ALA A 68 -9.23 -5.79 4.77
N ALA A 69 -8.17 -5.04 5.09
CA ALA A 69 -7.72 -4.93 6.48
C ALA A 69 -8.91 -4.43 7.32
N ALA A 70 -9.25 -5.18 8.35
CA ALA A 70 -10.31 -4.79 9.27
C ALA A 70 -9.74 -3.75 10.23
N GLY A 71 -10.41 -2.62 10.37
CA GLY A 71 -9.99 -1.62 11.35
C GLY A 71 -10.15 -0.18 10.93
N SER A 72 -9.63 0.69 11.79
CA SER A 72 -9.42 2.11 11.47
C SER A 72 -8.19 2.28 10.56
N TRP A 73 -8.00 3.48 10.01
CA TRP A 73 -6.84 3.77 9.14
C TRP A 73 -5.51 3.51 9.85
N GLU A 74 -5.45 3.72 11.17
CA GLU A 74 -4.29 3.42 12.00
C GLU A 74 -3.92 1.94 11.94
N GLU A 75 -4.90 1.03 12.11
CA GLU A 75 -4.64 -0.41 12.09
C GLU A 75 -4.19 -0.90 10.70
N VAL A 76 -4.68 -0.26 9.63
CA VAL A 76 -4.23 -0.53 8.25
C VAL A 76 -2.78 -0.10 8.06
N VAL A 77 -2.42 1.09 8.53
CA VAL A 77 -1.05 1.61 8.46
C VAL A 77 -0.11 0.75 9.29
N GLU A 78 -0.50 0.42 10.52
CA GLU A 78 0.28 -0.43 11.42
C GLU A 78 0.53 -1.81 10.79
N LEU A 79 -0.50 -2.43 10.20
CA LEU A 79 -0.33 -3.71 9.47
C LEU A 79 0.69 -3.60 8.33
N GLY A 80 0.68 -2.48 7.59
CA GLY A 80 1.63 -2.21 6.51
C GLY A 80 3.06 -2.08 7.01
N ILE A 81 3.28 -1.30 8.08
CA ILE A 81 4.59 -1.14 8.74
C ILE A 81 5.08 -2.50 9.24
N THR A 82 4.25 -3.21 10.01
CA THR A 82 4.62 -4.53 10.56
C THR A 82 4.93 -5.54 9.46
N ALA A 83 4.18 -5.54 8.34
CA ALA A 83 4.47 -6.42 7.21
C ALA A 83 5.86 -6.12 6.61
N LEU A 84 6.19 -4.85 6.42
CA LEU A 84 7.48 -4.42 5.90
C LEU A 84 8.62 -4.76 6.87
N SER A 85 8.45 -4.46 8.16
CA SER A 85 9.44 -4.76 9.21
C SER A 85 9.73 -6.25 9.32
N ASN A 86 8.70 -7.11 9.22
CA ASN A 86 8.88 -8.56 9.24
C ASN A 86 9.66 -9.07 8.02
N VAL A 87 9.32 -8.61 6.82
CA VAL A 87 9.93 -9.08 5.56
C VAL A 87 11.38 -8.62 5.43
N LEU A 88 11.66 -7.39 5.86
CA LEU A 88 13.00 -6.81 5.84
C LEU A 88 13.81 -7.19 7.08
N SER A 89 13.16 -7.60 8.16
CA SER A 89 13.76 -7.84 9.48
C SER A 89 14.51 -6.60 9.98
N VAL A 90 13.83 -5.45 9.88
CA VAL A 90 14.34 -4.12 10.23
C VAL A 90 13.28 -3.37 11.02
N ASP A 91 13.72 -2.69 12.07
CA ASP A 91 12.93 -1.70 12.80
C ASP A 91 13.14 -0.33 12.19
N PHE A 92 12.06 0.27 11.67
CA PHE A 92 12.14 1.56 11.00
C PHE A 92 12.10 2.72 11.99
N LYS A 93 12.82 3.78 11.67
CA LYS A 93 12.64 5.11 12.26
C LYS A 93 11.70 5.94 11.38
N LYS A 94 11.09 6.97 11.96
CA LYS A 94 10.15 7.87 11.27
C LYS A 94 10.68 8.53 9.98
N HIS A 95 12.00 8.68 9.82
CA HIS A 95 12.63 9.26 8.63
C HIS A 95 13.08 8.21 7.58
N GLU A 96 12.89 6.92 7.85
CA GLU A 96 13.29 5.83 6.96
C GLU A 96 12.12 5.31 6.11
N ILE A 97 10.89 5.75 6.42
CA ILE A 97 9.68 5.34 5.72
C ILE A 97 8.79 6.55 5.43
N GLU A 98 8.12 6.52 4.29
CA GLU A 98 7.09 7.48 3.91
C GLU A 98 5.77 6.72 3.73
N ILE A 99 4.68 7.25 4.25
CA ILE A 99 3.37 6.59 4.23
C ILE A 99 2.34 7.54 3.65
N GLY A 100 1.67 7.08 2.60
CA GLY A 100 0.55 7.78 1.98
C GLY A 100 -0.75 7.04 2.23
N ILE A 101 -1.81 7.78 2.56
CA ILE A 101 -3.15 7.22 2.80
C ILE A 101 -4.20 7.92 1.95
N VAL A 102 -5.28 7.20 1.64
CA VAL A 102 -6.49 7.69 1.00
C VAL A 102 -7.67 7.18 1.82
N GLY A 103 -8.63 8.02 2.17
CA GLY A 103 -9.77 7.63 3.03
C GLY A 103 -9.55 7.80 4.54
N GLY A 104 -8.50 8.52 4.95
CA GLY A 104 -8.18 8.80 6.36
C GLY A 104 -8.80 10.10 6.89
N PRO A 105 -8.47 10.49 8.14
CA PRO A 105 -8.93 11.75 8.72
C PRO A 105 -8.46 12.93 7.87
N ARG A 106 -9.29 13.97 7.81
CA ARG A 106 -8.96 15.18 7.07
C ARG A 106 -7.72 15.86 7.64
N ALA A 107 -6.91 16.42 6.75
CA ALA A 107 -5.70 17.14 7.12
C ALA A 107 -5.97 18.50 7.79
N ASP A 108 -7.19 19.02 7.68
CA ASP A 108 -7.64 20.28 8.29
C ASP A 108 -8.06 20.13 9.77
N GLY A 109 -8.07 18.90 10.30
CA GLY A 109 -8.51 18.61 11.66
C GLY A 109 -10.03 18.62 11.85
N GLU A 110 -10.81 18.72 10.77
CA GLU A 110 -12.26 18.60 10.84
C GLU A 110 -12.72 17.13 10.93
N GLU A 111 -13.85 16.90 11.59
CA GLU A 111 -14.47 15.59 11.66
C GLU A 111 -14.90 15.12 10.26
N GLY A 112 -14.39 13.95 9.85
CA GLY A 112 -14.75 13.33 8.59
C GLY A 112 -13.57 12.62 7.93
N THR A 113 -13.86 11.88 6.86
CA THR A 113 -12.85 11.25 6.01
C THR A 113 -12.65 12.06 4.74
N THR A 114 -11.43 12.06 4.22
CA THR A 114 -11.13 12.62 2.89
C THR A 114 -10.78 11.50 1.91
N THR A 115 -11.32 11.58 0.69
CA THR A 115 -10.96 10.71 -0.43
C THR A 115 -9.70 11.21 -1.16
N ALA A 116 -9.14 12.36 -0.75
CA ALA A 116 -7.87 12.85 -1.26
C ALA A 116 -6.70 12.06 -0.67
N PHE A 117 -5.67 11.85 -1.50
CA PHE A 117 -4.39 11.33 -1.04
C PHE A 117 -3.70 12.34 -0.12
N ARG A 118 -3.20 11.87 1.03
CA ARG A 118 -2.29 12.63 1.89
C ARG A 118 -1.10 11.79 2.32
N ALA A 119 0.07 12.41 2.40
CA ALA A 119 1.21 11.84 3.09
C ALA A 119 1.06 12.08 4.60
N LEU A 120 1.44 11.09 5.40
CA LEU A 120 1.54 11.22 6.84
C LEU A 120 2.76 12.07 7.21
N THR A 121 2.63 12.82 8.31
CA THR A 121 3.74 13.54 8.93
C THR A 121 4.68 12.60 9.68
N GLU A 122 5.92 13.02 9.93
CA GLU A 122 6.86 12.22 10.73
C GLU A 122 6.33 11.95 12.14
N GLU A 123 5.57 12.88 12.71
CA GLU A 123 4.94 12.75 14.02
C GLU A 123 3.87 11.65 14.02
N GLU A 124 2.98 11.64 13.03
CA GLU A 124 1.98 10.58 12.88
C GLU A 124 2.62 9.21 12.69
N ILE A 125 3.71 9.13 11.91
CA ILE A 125 4.47 7.90 11.69
C ILE A 125 5.11 7.44 13.01
N ASP A 126 5.71 8.34 13.78
CA ASP A 126 6.33 8.02 15.07
C ASP A 126 5.31 7.49 16.08
N GLU A 127 4.12 8.09 16.14
CA GLU A 127 3.01 7.59 16.96
C GLU A 127 2.61 6.17 16.56
N ARG A 128 2.53 5.88 15.25
CA ARG A 128 2.20 4.51 14.79
C ARG A 128 3.31 3.52 15.14
N LEU A 129 4.58 3.91 15.02
CA LEU A 129 5.72 3.07 15.39
C LEU A 129 5.71 2.75 16.89
N GLN A 130 5.41 3.73 17.74
CA GLN A 130 5.26 3.53 19.18
C GLN A 130 4.08 2.59 19.50
N ALA A 131 2.93 2.79 18.85
CA ALA A 131 1.75 1.95 19.06
C ALA A 131 1.99 0.48 18.66
N ILE A 132 2.81 0.21 17.64
CA ILE A 132 3.23 -1.16 17.28
C ILE A 132 4.11 -1.74 18.38
N ALA A 133 5.09 -0.98 18.88
CA ALA A 133 6.00 -1.44 19.92
C ALA A 133 5.30 -1.71 21.27
N GLU A 134 4.18 -1.05 21.57
CA GLU A 134 3.36 -1.31 22.76
C GLU A 134 2.47 -2.56 22.62
N LYS A 135 2.20 -3.02 21.39
CA LYS A 135 1.36 -4.19 21.09
C LYS A 135 2.16 -5.50 21.01
N ASP A 136 3.47 -5.43 20.80
CA ASP A 136 4.41 -6.57 20.86
C ASP A 136 4.79 -6.94 22.31
#